data_AF-A0A6V7X9Y0-F1
#
_entry.id   AF-A0A6V7X9Y0-F1
#
_cell.length_a   1.000
_cell.length_b   1.000
_cell.length_c   1.000
_cell.angle_alpha   90.00
_cell.angle_beta   90.00
_cell.angle_gamma   90.00
#
_symmetry.space_group_name_H-M   'P 1'
#
loop_
_entity.id
_entity.type
_entity.pdbx_description
1 polymer ?
#
loop_
_entity_poly.entity_id
_entity_poly.type
_entity_poly.pdbx_seq_one_letter_code
_entity_poly.pdbx_strand_id
1 'polypeptide(L)'
;RQLSSNQHTSETHCVLREFSADLLAQLLRHYRLPHIHTRVIRALSRAFTDQNISLPTLYGATFAICELGADVILRILLPNLATICETIQRVHSDKLYINERSLAQRLYNKLVEKLSAFARDSNCVLQLHTLADYRDHFVGLAEDIYKVCKNNNNNIITTQVHQ
;
A
#
# COMPACT_ATOMS: atom_id res chain seq x y z
N ARG A 1 -2.47 24.41 25.37
CA ARG A 1 -2.71 22.96 25.20
C ARG A 1 -3.51 22.75 23.91
N GLN A 2 -2.87 22.96 22.74
CA GLN A 2 -3.44 22.73 21.41
C GLN A 2 -2.76 21.49 20.83
N LEU A 3 -3.30 20.31 21.12
CA LEU A 3 -2.84 19.03 20.55
C LEU A 3 -3.88 18.46 19.56
N SER A 4 -5.13 18.95 19.60
CA SER A 4 -6.23 18.44 18.77
C SER A 4 -6.25 18.99 17.33
N SER A 5 -5.54 20.08 17.02
CA SER A 5 -5.52 20.69 15.69
C SER A 5 -4.60 19.96 14.69
N ASN A 6 -3.52 19.33 15.17
CA ASN A 6 -2.53 18.70 14.30
C ASN A 6 -2.99 17.32 13.79
N GLN A 7 -3.82 16.63 14.56
CA GLN A 7 -4.31 15.30 14.20
C GLN A 7 -5.41 15.38 13.13
N HIS A 8 -6.32 16.35 13.27
CA HIS A 8 -7.36 16.59 12.28
C HIS A 8 -6.78 17.05 10.93
N THR A 9 -5.80 17.96 10.95
CA THR A 9 -5.10 18.39 9.72
C THR A 9 -4.33 17.24 9.06
N SER A 10 -3.65 16.40 9.85
CA SER A 10 -2.97 15.20 9.34
C SER A 10 -3.94 14.24 8.64
N GLU A 11 -5.12 13.98 9.22
CA GLU A 11 -6.16 13.14 8.60
C GLU A 11 -6.72 13.77 7.31
N THR A 12 -7.01 15.07 7.32
CA THR A 12 -7.46 15.79 6.12
C THR A 12 -6.43 15.69 5.00
N HIS A 13 -5.13 15.83 5.31
CA HIS A 13 -4.07 15.68 4.33
C HIS A 13 -3.94 14.24 3.80
N CYS A 14 -4.19 13.22 4.62
CA CYS A 14 -4.21 11.82 4.17
C CYS A 14 -5.33 11.57 3.17
N VAL A 15 -6.55 12.02 3.49
CA VAL A 15 -7.71 11.88 2.60
C VAL A 15 -7.48 12.61 1.29
N LEU A 16 -6.93 13.82 1.33
CA LEU A 16 -6.60 14.58 0.12
C LEU A 16 -5.57 13.85 -0.75
N ARG A 17 -4.54 13.25 -0.14
CA ARG A 17 -3.53 12.46 -0.87
C ARG A 17 -4.15 11.24 -1.53
N GLU A 18 -5.03 10.52 -0.81
CA GLU A 18 -5.74 9.36 -1.35
C GLU A 18 -6.61 9.76 -2.55
N PHE A 19 -7.40 10.82 -2.41
CA PHE A 19 -8.24 11.32 -3.49
C PHE A 19 -7.41 11.78 -4.70
N SER A 20 -6.30 12.49 -4.47
CA SER A 20 -5.41 12.98 -5.54
C SER A 20 -4.75 11.83 -6.31
N ALA A 21 -4.37 10.77 -5.60
CA ALA A 21 -3.80 9.56 -6.20
C ALA A 21 -4.82 8.77 -7.02
N ASP A 22 -6.07 8.68 -6.55
CA ASP A 22 -7.15 8.07 -7.32
C ASP A 22 -7.44 8.88 -8.59
N LEU A 23 -7.56 10.22 -8.48
CA LEU A 23 -7.68 11.09 -9.65
C LEU A 23 -6.52 10.91 -10.64
N LEU A 24 -5.28 10.83 -10.15
CA LEU A 24 -4.11 10.60 -10.98
C LEU A 24 -4.21 9.26 -11.73
N ALA A 25 -4.63 8.19 -11.04
CA ALA A 25 -4.83 6.88 -11.65
C ALA A 25 -5.96 6.92 -12.70
N GLN A 26 -7.07 7.59 -12.41
CA GLN A 26 -8.18 7.79 -13.35
C GLN A 26 -7.73 8.54 -14.60
N LEU A 27 -6.97 9.63 -14.45
CA LEU A 27 -6.42 10.40 -15.57
C LEU A 27 -5.49 9.54 -16.43
N LEU A 28 -4.60 8.77 -15.81
CA LEU A 28 -3.66 7.91 -16.53
C LEU A 28 -4.37 6.77 -17.29
N ARG A 29 -5.43 6.19 -16.69
CA ARG A 29 -6.29 5.19 -17.35
C ARG A 29 -7.11 5.78 -18.50
N HIS A 30 -7.57 7.02 -18.37
CA HIS A 30 -8.40 7.69 -19.37
C HIS A 30 -7.59 8.12 -20.60
N TYR A 31 -6.51 8.87 -20.39
CA TYR A 31 -5.72 9.44 -21.49
C TYR A 31 -4.75 8.43 -22.13
N ARG A 32 -4.39 7.35 -21.42
CA ARG A 32 -3.51 6.26 -21.90
C ARG A 32 -2.22 6.74 -22.59
N LEU A 33 -1.64 7.84 -22.10
CA LEU A 33 -0.42 8.43 -22.65
C LEU A 33 0.82 7.77 -22.04
N PRO A 34 1.56 6.91 -22.76
CA PRO A 34 2.62 6.08 -22.17
C PRO A 34 3.81 6.90 -21.63
N HIS A 35 4.10 8.04 -22.27
CA HIS A 35 5.17 8.94 -21.86
C HIS A 35 4.84 9.67 -20.54
N ILE A 36 3.57 10.02 -20.31
CA ILE A 36 3.13 10.60 -19.03
C ILE A 36 3.17 9.52 -17.95
N HIS A 37 2.62 8.34 -18.22
CA HIS A 37 2.63 7.21 -17.29
C HIS A 37 4.05 6.90 -16.80
N THR A 38 5.00 6.80 -17.74
CA THR A 38 6.41 6.55 -17.42
C THR A 38 7.03 7.68 -16.59
N ARG A 39 6.74 8.94 -16.89
CA ARG A 39 7.26 10.09 -16.12
C ARG A 39 6.69 10.12 -14.70
N VAL A 40 5.38 9.87 -14.55
CA VAL A 40 4.71 9.80 -13.25
C VAL A 40 5.28 8.66 -12.42
N ILE A 41 5.37 7.46 -13.00
CA ILE A 41 5.97 6.30 -12.33
C ILE A 41 7.39 6.58 -11.88
N ARG A 42 8.23 7.17 -12.74
CA ARG A 42 9.62 7.53 -12.38
C ARG A 42 9.65 8.55 -11.25
N ALA A 43 8.76 9.54 -11.26
CA ALA A 43 8.67 10.53 -10.19
C ALA A 43 8.27 9.88 -8.86
N LEU A 44 7.27 9.00 -8.87
CA LEU A 44 6.83 8.25 -7.67
C LEU A 44 7.91 7.29 -7.18
N SER A 45 8.63 6.62 -8.09
CA SER A 45 9.68 5.64 -7.74
C SER A 45 10.82 6.26 -6.95
N ARG A 46 11.13 7.55 -7.19
CA ARG A 46 12.15 8.29 -6.41
C ARG A 46 11.83 8.32 -4.92
N ALA A 47 10.54 8.28 -4.57
CA ALA A 47 10.13 8.27 -3.18
C ALA A 47 10.58 7.01 -2.41
N PHE A 48 10.83 5.90 -3.11
CA PHE A 48 11.25 4.64 -2.51
C PHE A 48 12.77 4.50 -2.47
N THR A 49 13.49 5.28 -3.28
CA THR A 49 14.96 5.25 -3.35
C THR A 49 15.62 6.21 -2.34
N ASP A 50 14.90 7.24 -1.91
CA ASP A 50 15.42 8.23 -0.97
C ASP A 50 15.36 7.71 0.49
N GLN A 51 16.55 7.58 1.10
CA GLN A 51 16.71 7.09 2.48
C GLN A 51 16.20 8.06 3.54
N ASN A 52 16.07 9.36 3.22
CA ASN A 52 15.64 10.40 4.15
C ASN A 52 14.21 10.86 3.90
N ILE A 53 13.40 10.06 3.20
CA ILE A 53 12.04 10.46 2.86
C ILE A 53 11.13 10.55 4.08
N SER A 54 10.31 11.60 4.12
CA SER A 54 9.29 11.75 5.16
C SER A 54 8.15 10.74 4.98
N LEU A 55 7.64 10.18 6.08
CA LEU A 55 6.57 9.19 6.06
C LEU A 55 5.31 9.66 5.29
N PRO A 56 4.86 10.93 5.38
CA PRO A 56 3.75 11.42 4.55
C PRO A 56 4.03 11.30 3.05
N THR A 57 5.26 11.59 2.62
CA THR A 57 5.63 11.52 1.20
C THR A 57 5.65 10.07 0.73
N LEU A 58 6.24 9.18 1.54
CA LEU A 58 6.20 7.74 1.29
C LEU A 58 4.77 7.21 1.23
N TYR A 59 3.89 7.65 2.14
CA TYR A 59 2.47 7.30 2.15
C TYR A 59 1.78 7.66 0.83
N GLY A 60 1.91 8.91 0.40
CA GLY A 60 1.29 9.39 -0.84
C GLY A 60 1.82 8.67 -2.07
N ALA A 61 3.13 8.43 -2.13
CA ALA A 61 3.74 7.71 -3.25
C ALA A 61 3.31 6.24 -3.31
N THR A 62 3.27 5.58 -2.16
CA THR A 62 2.80 4.18 -2.02
C THR A 62 1.36 4.06 -2.46
N PHE A 63 0.49 4.93 -1.97
CA PHE A 63 -0.92 4.89 -2.34
C PHE A 63 -1.12 5.16 -3.84
N ALA A 64 -0.41 6.15 -4.41
CA ALA A 64 -0.46 6.41 -5.84
C ALA A 64 -0.02 5.18 -6.67
N ILE A 65 1.07 4.50 -6.30
CA ILE A 65 1.50 3.28 -6.99
C ILE A 65 0.45 2.16 -6.91
N CYS A 66 -0.16 1.96 -5.75
CA CYS A 66 -1.22 0.97 -5.59
C CYS A 66 -2.43 1.22 -6.51
N GLU A 67 -2.77 2.48 -6.79
CA GLU A 67 -3.90 2.83 -7.67
C GLU A 67 -3.57 2.72 -9.18
N LEU A 68 -2.29 2.72 -9.55
CA LEU A 68 -1.86 2.60 -10.96
C LEU A 68 -2.07 1.19 -11.54
N GLY A 69 -2.06 0.16 -10.70
CA GLY A 69 -2.41 -1.21 -11.07
C GLY A 69 -1.32 -2.26 -10.84
N ALA A 70 -1.67 -3.51 -11.14
CA ALA A 70 -0.92 -4.73 -10.86
C ALA A 70 0.53 -4.71 -11.38
N ASP A 71 0.76 -4.28 -12.62
CA ASP A 71 2.11 -4.23 -13.22
C ASP A 71 3.07 -3.31 -12.45
N VAL A 72 2.54 -2.17 -11.98
CA VAL A 72 3.34 -1.17 -11.26
C VAL A 72 3.61 -1.64 -9.83
N ILE A 73 2.63 -2.31 -9.20
CA ILE A 73 2.81 -2.98 -7.91
C ILE A 73 3.95 -4.01 -8.00
N LEU A 74 3.91 -4.90 -8.99
CA LEU A 74 4.94 -5.92 -9.19
C LEU A 74 6.32 -5.31 -9.40
N ARG A 75 6.43 -4.30 -10.29
CA ARG A 75 7.72 -3.75 -10.71
C ARG A 75 8.35 -2.82 -9.68
N ILE A 76 7.54 -2.14 -8.85
CA ILE A 76 8.04 -1.06 -7.99
C ILE A 76 7.69 -1.29 -6.54
N LEU A 77 6.44 -1.63 -6.21
CA LEU A 77 6.04 -1.76 -4.82
C LEU A 77 6.70 -2.98 -4.15
N LEU A 78 6.63 -4.15 -4.77
CA LEU A 78 7.19 -5.39 -4.22
C LEU A 78 8.71 -5.31 -3.93
N PRO A 79 9.58 -4.88 -4.86
CA PRO A 79 11.02 -4.81 -4.57
C PRO A 79 11.37 -3.80 -3.48
N ASN A 80 10.54 -2.76 -3.26
CA ASN A 80 10.74 -1.77 -2.22
C ASN A 80 9.98 -2.08 -0.92
N LEU A 81 9.23 -3.19 -0.87
CA LEU A 81 8.32 -3.49 0.24
C LEU A 81 9.06 -3.71 1.55
N ALA A 82 10.24 -4.34 1.51
CA ALA A 82 11.10 -4.51 2.69
C ALA A 82 11.46 -3.16 3.33
N THR A 83 11.91 -2.20 2.53
CA THR A 83 12.28 -0.84 2.99
C THR A 83 11.08 -0.08 3.57
N ILE A 84 9.89 -0.25 2.97
CA ILE A 84 8.66 0.35 3.50
C ILE A 84 8.31 -0.26 4.86
N CYS A 85 8.35 -1.58 4.99
CA CYS A 85 8.10 -2.29 6.23
C CYS A 85 9.08 -1.89 7.35
N GLU A 86 10.37 -1.80 7.05
CA GLU A 86 11.39 -1.31 7.98
C GLU A 86 11.11 0.12 8.44
N THR A 87 10.67 0.99 7.53
CA THR A 87 10.32 2.38 7.85
C THR A 87 9.10 2.45 8.77
N ILE A 88 8.07 1.64 8.50
CA ILE A 88 6.89 1.52 9.38
C ILE A 88 7.31 1.03 10.77
N GLN A 89 8.12 -0.03 10.83
CA GLN A 89 8.62 -0.57 12.11
C GLN A 89 9.45 0.47 12.88
N ARG A 90 10.35 1.19 12.21
CA ARG A 90 11.15 2.27 12.81
C ARG A 90 10.27 3.33 13.47
N VAL A 91 9.22 3.78 12.78
CA VAL A 91 8.25 4.77 13.30
C VAL A 91 7.49 4.25 14.52
N HIS A 92 7.17 2.95 14.56
CA HIS A 92 6.53 2.34 15.71
C HIS A 92 7.47 2.18 16.91
N SER A 93 8.73 1.81 16.69
CA SER A 93 9.71 1.57 17.76
C SER A 93 10.24 2.87 18.37
N ASP A 94 10.53 3.87 17.56
CA ASP A 94 11.14 5.12 18.01
C ASP A 94 10.09 6.07 18.60
N LYS A 95 10.42 6.70 19.73
CA LYS A 95 9.56 7.67 20.42
C LYS A 95 9.54 9.03 19.71
N LEU A 96 10.54 9.33 18.89
CA LEU A 96 10.63 10.59 18.13
C LEU A 96 9.48 10.73 17.12
N TYR A 97 8.94 9.62 16.61
CA TYR A 97 7.90 9.60 15.58
C TYR A 97 6.49 9.34 16.13
N ILE A 98 6.23 9.65 17.41
CA ILE A 98 4.94 9.33 18.06
C ILE A 98 3.72 9.90 17.32
N ASN A 99 3.88 11.07 16.69
CA ASN A 99 2.85 11.77 15.94
C ASN A 99 2.59 11.15 14.55
N GLU A 100 3.52 10.34 14.05
CA GLU A 100 3.46 9.68 12.74
C GLU A 100 3.01 8.22 12.84
N ARG A 101 2.86 7.66 14.05
CA ARG A 101 2.43 6.28 14.26
C ARG A 101 1.05 5.98 13.70
N SER A 102 0.11 6.91 13.81
CA SER A 102 -1.23 6.75 13.22
C SER A 102 -1.15 6.66 11.70
N LEU A 103 -0.28 7.47 11.08
CA LEU A 103 -0.03 7.46 9.65
C LEU A 103 0.68 6.17 9.20
N ALA A 104 1.68 5.71 9.96
CA ALA A 104 2.36 4.44 9.71
C ALA A 104 1.39 3.25 9.78
N GLN A 105 0.50 3.24 10.78
CA GLN A 105 -0.53 2.22 10.90
C GLN A 105 -1.52 2.27 9.72
N ARG A 106 -1.91 3.48 9.29
CA ARG A 106 -2.79 3.64 8.13
C ARG A 106 -2.13 3.16 6.84
N LEU A 107 -0.83 3.44 6.66
CA LEU A 107 -0.02 2.91 5.55
C LEU A 107 -0.02 1.38 5.56
N TYR A 108 0.26 0.79 6.72
CA TYR A 108 0.28 -0.65 6.92
C TYR A 108 -1.06 -1.28 6.52
N ASN A 109 -2.16 -0.78 7.08
CA ASN A 109 -3.50 -1.30 6.80
C ASN A 109 -3.85 -1.21 5.31
N LYS A 110 -3.50 -0.10 4.66
CA LYS A 110 -3.74 0.09 3.22
C LYS A 110 -2.87 -0.82 2.35
N LEU A 111 -1.62 -1.07 2.74
CA LEU A 111 -0.77 -2.03 2.06
C LEU A 111 -1.34 -3.45 2.17
N VAL A 112 -1.77 -3.88 3.36
CA VAL A 112 -2.43 -5.18 3.53
C VAL A 112 -3.68 -5.27 2.65
N GLU A 113 -4.55 -4.25 2.66
CA GLU A 113 -5.77 -4.21 1.85
C GLU A 113 -5.46 -4.35 0.34
N LYS A 114 -4.56 -3.52 -0.19
CA LYS A 114 -4.25 -3.47 -1.63
C LYS A 114 -3.46 -4.69 -2.09
N LEU A 115 -2.49 -5.15 -1.32
CA LEU A 115 -1.70 -6.34 -1.65
C LEU A 115 -2.52 -7.62 -1.51
N SER A 116 -3.48 -7.68 -0.57
CA SER A 116 -4.44 -8.79 -0.51
C SER A 116 -5.38 -8.81 -1.71
N ALA A 117 -5.85 -7.64 -2.16
CA ALA A 117 -6.63 -7.54 -3.38
C ALA A 117 -5.81 -7.98 -4.62
N PHE A 118 -4.56 -7.54 -4.71
CA PHE A 118 -3.62 -7.95 -5.75
C PHE A 118 -3.36 -9.46 -5.74
N ALA A 119 -3.08 -10.05 -4.57
CA ALA A 119 -2.81 -11.49 -4.42
C ALA A 119 -4.01 -12.37 -4.81
N ARG A 120 -5.23 -11.83 -4.71
CA ARG A 120 -6.48 -12.52 -5.06
C ARG A 120 -6.91 -12.31 -6.51
N ASP A 121 -6.29 -11.36 -7.22
CA ASP A 121 -6.62 -11.11 -8.62
C ASP A 121 -6.28 -12.36 -9.44
N SER A 122 -7.19 -12.78 -10.31
CA SER A 122 -6.98 -13.88 -11.25
C SER A 122 -5.76 -13.69 -12.16
N ASN A 123 -5.34 -12.43 -12.35
CA ASN A 123 -4.18 -12.05 -13.14
C ASN A 123 -2.90 -11.93 -12.30
N CYS A 124 -2.94 -12.29 -11.01
CA CYS A 124 -1.75 -12.31 -10.17
C CYS A 124 -0.76 -13.33 -10.73
N VAL A 125 0.42 -12.84 -11.12
CA VAL A 125 1.49 -13.67 -11.70
C VAL A 125 2.25 -14.46 -10.62
N LEU A 126 2.04 -14.14 -9.34
CA LEU A 126 2.74 -14.77 -8.23
C LEU A 126 2.12 -16.14 -7.88
N GLN A 127 2.98 -17.15 -7.71
CA GLN A 127 2.56 -18.49 -7.30
C GLN A 127 2.35 -18.53 -5.78
N LEU A 128 1.14 -18.19 -5.33
CA LEU A 128 0.81 -17.98 -3.91
C LEU A 128 -0.04 -19.13 -3.33
N HIS A 129 0.58 -20.26 -3.00
CA HIS A 129 -0.13 -21.46 -2.51
C HIS A 129 0.03 -21.68 -1.00
N THR A 130 1.22 -21.40 -0.48
CA THR A 130 1.61 -21.66 0.91
C THR A 130 1.99 -20.36 1.62
N LEU A 131 1.96 -20.36 2.95
CA LEU A 131 2.44 -19.21 3.73
C LEU A 131 3.90 -18.85 3.42
N ALA A 132 4.73 -19.83 3.04
CA ALA A 132 6.11 -19.60 2.65
C ALA A 132 6.19 -18.73 1.38
N ASP A 133 5.34 -18.99 0.39
CA ASP A 133 5.28 -18.20 -0.85
C ASP A 133 4.89 -16.74 -0.57
N TYR A 134 3.94 -16.52 0.35
CA TYR A 134 3.58 -15.16 0.77
C TYR A 134 4.74 -14.48 1.49
N ARG A 135 5.51 -15.20 2.33
CA ARG A 135 6.67 -14.65 3.04
C ARG A 135 7.78 -14.23 2.08
N ASP A 136 7.99 -15.00 1.02
CA ASP A 136 8.98 -14.70 -0.02
C ASP A 136 8.65 -13.39 -0.75
N HIS A 137 7.38 -13.16 -1.07
CA HIS A 137 6.96 -12.02 -1.90
C HIS A 137 6.53 -10.78 -1.11
N PHE A 138 5.92 -10.94 0.06
CA PHE A 138 5.32 -9.83 0.82
C PHE A 138 6.03 -9.52 2.15
N VAL A 139 7.09 -10.28 2.49
CA VAL A 139 7.98 -10.02 3.64
C VAL A 139 7.17 -9.81 4.93
N GLY A 140 7.33 -8.67 5.62
CA GLY A 140 6.71 -8.38 6.92
C GLY A 140 5.18 -8.28 6.91
N LEU A 141 4.54 -8.26 5.73
CA LEU A 141 3.08 -8.20 5.58
C LEU A 141 2.47 -9.58 5.26
N ALA A 142 3.31 -10.58 5.01
CA ALA A 142 2.89 -11.87 4.47
C ALA A 142 1.84 -12.59 5.31
N GLU A 143 1.99 -12.57 6.64
CA GLU A 143 1.06 -13.27 7.52
C GLU A 143 -0.35 -12.66 7.49
N ASP A 144 -0.43 -11.34 7.50
CA ASP A 144 -1.71 -10.64 7.52
C ASP A 144 -2.40 -10.73 6.16
N ILE A 145 -1.63 -10.61 5.07
CA ILE A 145 -2.15 -10.83 3.70
C ILE A 145 -2.67 -12.27 3.56
N TYR A 146 -1.91 -13.26 4.00
CA TYR A 146 -2.31 -14.67 3.95
C TYR A 146 -3.59 -14.93 4.75
N LYS A 147 -3.69 -14.39 5.98
CA LYS A 147 -4.90 -14.48 6.81
C LYS A 147 -6.12 -13.85 6.12
N VAL A 148 -5.96 -12.65 5.56
CA VAL A 148 -7.04 -11.95 4.84
C VAL A 148 -7.50 -12.75 3.63
N CYS A 149 -6.57 -13.31 2.84
CA CYS A 149 -6.90 -14.12 1.68
C CYS A 149 -7.62 -15.43 2.05
N LYS A 150 -7.20 -16.11 3.12
CA LYS A 150 -7.84 -17.34 3.60
C LYS A 150 -9.21 -17.11 4.24
N ASN A 151 -9.34 -16.09 5.09
CA ASN A 151 -10.61 -15.83 5.79
C ASN A 151 -11.73 -15.42 4.83
N ASN A 152 -11.42 -14.73 3.74
CA ASN A 152 -12.43 -14.34 2.76
C ASN A 152 -12.96 -15.54 1.95
N ASN A 153 -12.13 -16.55 1.68
CA ASN A 153 -12.58 -17.79 1.05
C ASN A 153 -13.58 -18.56 1.92
N ASN A 154 -13.44 -18.51 3.26
CA ASN A 154 -14.38 -19.16 4.17
C ASN A 154 -15.77 -18.48 4.20
N ASN A 155 -15.83 -17.17 3.97
CA ASN A 155 -17.11 -16.45 3.91
C ASN A 155 -17.92 -16.77 2.64
N ILE A 156 -17.26 -17.13 1.54
CA ILE A 156 -17.91 -17.52 0.27
C ILE A 156 -18.53 -18.93 0.38
N ILE A 157 -17.90 -19.84 1.13
CA ILE A 157 -18.42 -21.20 1.32
C ILE A 157 -19.68 -21.19 2.19
N THR A 158 -19.75 -20.33 3.23
CA THR A 158 -20.93 -20.25 4.10
C THR A 158 -22.17 -19.68 3.39
N THR A 159 -22.01 -18.89 2.32
CA THR A 159 -23.16 -18.35 1.56
C THR A 159 -23.74 -19.35 0.55
N GLN A 160 -23.04 -20.44 0.23
CA GLN A 160 -23.49 -21.46 -0.73
C GLN A 160 -24.21 -22.65 -0.07
N VAL A 161 -24.25 -22.72 1.26
CA VAL A 161 -24.86 -23.84 2.02
C VAL A 161 -26.26 -23.49 2.56
N HIS A 162 -26.84 -22.37 2.15
CA HIS A 162 -28.18 -21.92 2.58
C HIS A 162 -29.16 -21.68 1.41
N GLN A 163 -29.00 -22.40 0.29
CA GLN A 163 -30.03 -22.50 -0.74
C GLN A 163 -30.64 -23.90 -0.75
#